data_AF-A0A519W1A5-F1
#
_entry.id   AF-A0A519W1A5-F1
#
_cell.length_a   1.000
_cell.length_b   1.000
_cell.length_c   1.000
_cell.angle_alpha   90.00
_cell.angle_beta   90.00
_cell.angle_gamma   90.00
#
_symmetry.space_group_name_H-M   'P 1'
#
loop_
_entity.id
_entity.type
_entity.pdbx_description
1 polymer ?
#
loop_
_entity_poly.entity_id
_entity_poly.type
_entity_poly.pdbx_seq_one_letter_code
_entity_poly.pdbx_strand_id
1 'polypeptide(L)' 'LNPECIVLSGRGAKAGEMLLPPIQQAINEFCIPRIAGQTKIKLSTLTDEAELLAAAGLIIENSQFD' A
#
# COMPACT_ATOMS: atom_id res chain seq x y z
N LEU A 1 6.43 12.03 4.61
CA LEU A 1 5.14 11.41 4.19
C LEU A 1 4.26 11.05 5.39
N ASN A 2 4.79 10.42 6.45
CA ASN A 2 4.04 10.07 7.68
C ASN A 2 2.66 9.46 7.38
N PRO A 3 2.61 8.42 6.54
CA PRO A 3 1.34 7.91 6.04
C PRO A 3 0.56 7.19 7.15
N GLU A 4 -0.76 7.19 7.05
CA GLU A 4 -1.60 6.32 7.87
C GLU A 4 -1.45 4.84 7.44
N CYS A 5 -1.16 4.59 6.16
CA CYS A 5 -1.10 3.24 5.60
C CYS A 5 -0.01 3.11 4.53
N ILE A 6 0.75 2.02 4.60
CA ILE A 6 1.64 1.53 3.55
C ILE A 6 0.97 0.31 2.92
N VAL A 7 0.78 0.33 1.59
CA VAL A 7 0.20 -0.78 0.84
C VAL A 7 1.29 -1.46 0.03
N LEU A 8 1.57 -2.74 0.32
CA LEU A 8 2.48 -3.57 -0.46
C LEU A 8 1.70 -4.21 -1.61
N SER A 9 2.13 -3.99 -2.84
CA SER A 9 1.46 -4.50 -4.06
C SER A 9 2.37 -5.42 -4.89
N GLY A 10 1.83 -5.95 -5.99
CA GLY A 10 2.57 -6.77 -6.95
C GLY A 10 3.16 -8.04 -6.33
N ARG A 11 4.40 -8.36 -6.71
CA ARG A 11 5.12 -9.54 -6.18
C ARG A 11 5.37 -9.45 -4.67
N GLY A 12 5.50 -8.24 -4.13
CA GLY A 12 5.65 -8.00 -2.70
C GLY A 12 4.40 -8.35 -1.90
N ALA A 13 3.21 -8.18 -2.49
CA ALA A 13 1.97 -8.66 -1.90
C ALA A 13 1.89 -10.20 -1.92
N LYS A 14 2.30 -10.84 -3.02
CA LYS A 14 2.31 -12.32 -3.16
C LYS A 14 3.25 -12.99 -2.15
N ALA A 15 4.41 -12.38 -1.87
CA ALA A 15 5.34 -12.82 -0.82
C ALA A 15 5.00 -12.26 0.59
N GLY A 16 3.91 -11.50 0.71
CA GLY A 16 3.69 -10.52 1.78
C GLY A 16 3.75 -11.08 3.19
N GLU A 17 3.14 -12.23 3.46
CA GLU A 17 3.13 -12.84 4.79
C GLU A 17 4.55 -13.09 5.34
N MET A 18 5.51 -13.47 4.48
CA MET A 18 6.91 -13.66 4.88
C MET A 18 7.68 -12.34 5.03
N LEU A 19 7.27 -11.31 4.29
CA LEU A 19 7.94 -9.99 4.28
C LEU A 19 7.42 -9.06 5.37
N LEU A 20 6.20 -9.27 5.88
CA LEU A 20 5.60 -8.42 6.90
C LEU A 20 6.45 -8.32 8.18
N PRO A 21 6.95 -9.42 8.78
CA PRO A 21 7.78 -9.33 9.97
C PRO A 21 9.08 -8.49 9.80
N PRO A 22 9.93 -8.73 8.78
CA PRO A 22 11.14 -7.92 8.61
C PRO A 22 10.85 -6.46 8.24
N ILE A 23 9.76 -6.17 7.50
CA ILE A 23 9.35 -4.79 7.23
C ILE A 23 8.92 -4.08 8.53
N GLN A 24 8.14 -4.76 9.37
CA GLN A 24 7.71 -4.21 10.65
C GLN A 24 8.90 -3.95 11.58
N GLN A 25 9.89 -4.85 11.59
CA GLN A 25 11.13 -4.65 12.33
C GLN A 25 11.89 -3.40 11.85
N ALA A 26 12.08 -3.26 10.54
CA ALA A 26 12.77 -2.10 9.97
C ALA A 26 12.05 -0.77 10.30
N ILE A 27 10.71 -0.76 10.26
CA ILE A 27 9.93 0.43 10.66
C ILE A 27 10.18 0.77 12.13
N ASN A 28 10.19 -0.22 13.01
CA ASN A 28 10.42 0.01 14.44
C ASN A 28 11.86 0.47 14.75
N GLU A 29 12.83 0.05 13.95
CA GLU A 29 14.25 0.40 14.13
C GLU A 29 14.59 1.80 13.57
N PHE A 30 14.05 2.14 12.40
CA PHE A 30 14.47 3.34 11.66
C PHE A 30 13.46 4.50 11.70
N CYS A 31 12.23 4.29 12.17
CA CYS A 31 11.22 5.35 12.23
C CYS A 31 11.01 5.88 13.66
N ILE A 32 10.58 7.14 13.76
CA ILE A 32 10.17 7.73 15.04
C ILE A 32 9.00 6.91 15.61
N PRO A 33 9.05 6.46 16.89
CA PRO A 33 8.06 5.54 17.46
C PRO A 33 6.61 5.98 17.31
N ARG A 34 6.35 7.29 17.46
CA ARG A 34 5.01 7.87 17.28
C ARG A 34 4.47 7.65 15.85
N ILE A 35 5.32 7.78 14.84
CA ILE A 35 4.92 7.61 13.43
C ILE A 35 4.78 6.11 13.12
N ALA A 36 5.72 5.29 13.60
CA ALA A 36 5.69 3.84 13.45
C ALA A 36 4.38 3.24 14.02
N GLY A 37 3.97 3.67 15.21
CA GLY A 37 2.72 3.20 15.84
C GLY A 37 1.44 3.68 15.17
N GLN A 38 1.51 4.70 14.29
CA GLN A 38 0.36 5.24 13.56
C GLN A 38 0.26 4.73 12.12
N THR A 39 1.31 4.09 11.62
CA THR A 39 1.38 3.61 10.23
C THR A 39 0.97 2.14 10.17
N LYS A 40 -0.10 1.83 9.43
CA LYS A 40 -0.54 0.45 9.18
C LYS A 40 0.13 -0.10 7.93
N ILE A 41 0.48 -1.38 7.92
CA ILE A 41 0.98 -2.07 6.72
C ILE A 41 -0.13 -3.00 6.22
N LYS A 42 -0.46 -2.92 4.93
CA LYS A 42 -1.47 -3.76 4.29
C LYS A 42 -0.92 -4.42 3.04
N LEU A 43 -1.33 -5.65 2.79
CA LEU A 43 -1.10 -6.31 1.50
C LEU A 43 -2.25 -5.97 0.55
N SER A 44 -1.93 -5.62 -0.70
CA SER A 44 -2.92 -5.34 -1.73
C SER A 44 -3.57 -6.63 -2.22
N THR A 45 -4.89 -6.64 -2.34
CA THR A 45 -5.67 -7.74 -2.93
C THR A 45 -5.92 -7.58 -4.42
N LEU A 46 -5.63 -6.40 -4.99
CA LEU A 46 -5.93 -6.06 -6.38
C LEU A 46 -4.93 -6.69 -7.39
N THR A 47 -3.81 -7.23 -6.90
CA THR A 47 -2.78 -7.92 -7.71
C THR A 47 -2.55 -7.28 -9.09
N ASP A 48 -2.81 -8.02 -10.18
CA ASP A 48 -2.47 -7.64 -11.55
C ASP A 48 -3.58 -6.75 -12.19
N GLU A 49 -4.72 -6.57 -11.51
CA GLU A 49 -5.86 -5.77 -11.99
C GLU A 49 -5.80 -4.30 -11.53
N ALA A 50 -4.91 -3.99 -10.58
CA ALA A 50 -4.82 -2.66 -9.99
C ALA A 50 -4.57 -1.54 -11.02
N GLU A 51 -3.75 -1.81 -12.04
CA GLU A 51 -3.43 -0.85 -13.09
C GLU A 51 -4.63 -0.57 -14.00
N LEU A 52 -5.36 -1.61 -14.40
CA LEU A 52 -6.57 -1.46 -15.21
C LEU A 52 -7.66 -0.71 -14.46
N LEU A 53 -7.88 -1.05 -13.18
CA LEU A 53 -8.86 -0.38 -12.35
C LEU A 53 -8.51 1.09 -12.12
N ALA A 54 -7.23 1.39 -11.88
CA ALA A 54 -6.75 2.76 -11.75
C ALA A 54 -6.89 3.56 -13.05
N ALA A 55 -6.58 2.96 -14.20
CA ALA A 55 -6.76 3.60 -15.50
C ALA A 55 -8.24 3.93 -15.77
N ALA A 56 -9.15 3.00 -15.51
CA ALA A 56 -10.59 3.24 -15.61
C ALA A 56 -11.05 4.33 -14.63
N GLY A 57 -10.58 4.28 -13.37
CA GLY A 57 -10.87 5.29 -12.36
C GLY A 57 -10.41 6.69 -12.78
N LEU A 58 -9.23 6.82 -13.37
CA LEU A 58 -8.70 8.09 -13.86
C LEU A 58 -9.57 8.68 -14.97
N ILE A 59 -10.03 7.86 -15.92
CA ILE A 59 -10.96 8.31 -16.97
C ILE A 59 -12.29 8.74 -16.34
N ILE A 60 -12.80 7.98 -15.38
CA ILE A 60 -14.06 8.30 -14.70
C ILE A 60 -13.96 9.65 -13.97
N GLU A 61 -12.88 9.88 -13.22
CA GLU A 61 -12.65 11.13 -12.48
C GLU A 61 -12.55 12.36 -13.39
N ASN A 62 -12.07 12.19 -14.63
CA ASN A 62 -11.82 13.29 -15.57
C ASN A 62 -12.87 13.39 -16.68
N SER A 63 -13.90 12.53 -16.66
CA SER A 63 -15.00 12.58 -17.62
C SER A 63 -16.16 13.38 -17.02
N GLN A 64 -16.71 14.30 -17.80
CA GLN A 64 -17.99 14.94 -17.49
C GLN A 64 -19.09 14.00 -17.99
N PHE A 65 -19.55 13.12 -17.11
CA PHE A 65 -20.76 12.37 -17.36
C PHE A 65 -21.95 13.27 -17.00
N ASP A 66 -22.68 13.74 -18.02
CA ASP A 66 -23.99 14.36 -17.87
C ASP A 66 -25.05 13.32 -17.46
#